data_AF-R7PVD0-F1
#
_entry.id   AF-R7PVD0-F1
#
_cell.length_a   1.000
_cell.length_b   1.000
_cell.length_c   1.000
_cell.angle_alpha   90.00
_cell.angle_beta   90.00
_cell.angle_gamma   90.00
#
_symmetry.space_group_name_H-M   'P 1'
#
loop_
_entity.id
_entity.type
_entity.pdbx_description
1 polymer ?
#
loop_
_entity_poly.entity_id
_entity_poly.type
_entity_poly.pdbx_seq_one_letter_code
_entity_poly.pdbx_strand_id
1 'polypeptide(L)'
;MKREIDFEILAEKINDSDLYEFVAFSNDVPVEAVNRDLDSIKEALNSHDKIFLEIGFYGYDDEYYDEPYFMFDANESIDDLKDDYYDKYKFMVGGYGIYLDKDLNVEYGYYTTEAPACGHGAGYTEFYDFKDARDDDIIKEKIYSLLDSSGIWK
;
A
#
# COMPACT_ATOMS: atom_id res chain seq x y z
N MET A 1 21.84 8.46 3.53
CA MET A 1 21.18 9.36 4.51
C MET A 1 19.90 8.64 4.90
N LYS A 2 19.70 8.31 6.17
CA LYS A 2 18.50 7.60 6.62
C LYS A 2 17.37 8.64 6.64
N ARG A 3 16.34 8.46 5.79
CA ARG A 3 15.15 9.31 5.81
C ARG A 3 14.38 8.96 7.08
N GLU A 4 14.04 9.96 7.90
CA GLU A 4 13.22 9.77 9.09
C GLU A 4 11.77 10.13 8.77
N ILE A 5 10.81 9.38 9.31
CA ILE A 5 9.38 9.67 9.14
C ILE A 5 8.94 10.73 10.14
N ASP A 6 8.12 11.68 9.67
CA ASP A 6 7.28 12.49 10.54
C ASP A 6 5.98 11.76 10.89
N PHE A 7 5.94 11.14 12.07
CA PHE A 7 4.77 10.40 12.54
C PHE A 7 3.52 11.27 12.74
N GLU A 8 3.67 12.57 12.97
CA GLU A 8 2.52 13.48 13.11
C GLU A 8 1.86 13.69 11.74
N ILE A 9 2.66 14.02 10.71
CA ILE A 9 2.18 14.19 9.32
C ILE A 9 1.64 12.86 8.76
N LEU A 10 2.31 11.76 9.08
CA LEU A 10 1.87 10.41 8.71
C LEU A 10 0.47 10.14 9.30
N ALA A 11 0.29 10.35 10.60
CA ALA A 11 -1.00 10.15 11.26
C ALA A 11 -2.09 11.09 10.72
N GLU A 12 -1.77 12.34 10.35
CA GLU A 12 -2.73 13.25 9.71
C GLU A 12 -3.18 12.71 8.35
N LYS A 13 -2.26 12.27 7.50
CA LYS A 13 -2.58 11.75 6.16
C LYS A 13 -3.38 10.46 6.17
N ILE A 14 -3.09 9.57 7.11
CA ILE A 14 -3.78 8.29 7.24
C ILE A 14 -5.22 8.47 7.73
N ASN A 15 -5.47 9.46 8.59
CA ASN A 15 -6.80 9.71 9.15
C ASN A 15 -7.75 10.41 8.17
N ASP A 16 -7.28 10.87 7.01
CA ASP A 16 -8.10 11.59 6.02
C ASP A 16 -8.80 10.65 5.03
N SER A 17 -8.62 9.33 5.16
CA SER A 17 -9.21 8.34 4.24
C SER A 17 -9.80 7.17 5.01
N ASP A 18 -11.04 6.80 4.64
CA ASP A 18 -11.80 5.76 5.30
C ASP A 18 -11.32 4.33 4.96
N LEU A 19 -10.42 4.14 3.97
CA LEU A 19 -10.27 2.85 3.29
C LEU A 19 -8.95 2.08 3.51
N TYR A 20 -8.04 2.54 4.37
CA TYR A 20 -6.70 1.97 4.47
C TYR A 20 -6.52 0.75 5.40
N GLU A 21 -5.93 -0.34 4.87
CA GLU A 21 -5.47 -1.55 5.55
C GLU A 21 -4.09 -1.37 6.20
N PHE A 22 -4.05 -1.59 7.51
CA PHE A 22 -2.85 -1.45 8.33
C PHE A 22 -2.55 -2.82 8.92
N VAL A 23 -1.39 -3.39 8.62
CA VAL A 23 -1.12 -4.81 8.93
C VAL A 23 0.26 -4.97 9.55
N ALA A 24 0.34 -5.68 10.67
CA ALA A 24 1.59 -6.03 11.32
C ALA A 24 2.14 -7.36 10.79
N PHE A 25 3.47 -7.47 10.72
CA PHE A 25 4.18 -8.63 10.20
C PHE A 25 5.18 -9.18 11.22
N SER A 26 5.24 -10.50 11.32
CA SER A 26 6.28 -11.21 12.07
C SER A 26 6.84 -12.36 11.26
N ASN A 27 8.17 -12.42 11.12
CA ASN A 27 8.88 -13.32 10.20
C ASN A 27 8.32 -13.24 8.76
N ASP A 28 8.10 -12.02 8.27
CA ASP A 28 7.54 -11.72 6.94
C ASP A 28 6.12 -12.27 6.66
N VAL A 29 5.40 -12.71 7.70
CA VAL A 29 4.02 -13.17 7.59
C VAL A 29 3.08 -12.12 8.20
N PRO A 30 1.98 -11.73 7.53
CA PRO A 30 0.98 -10.84 8.12
C PRO A 30 0.29 -11.53 9.31
N VAL A 31 0.18 -10.83 10.44
CA VAL A 31 -0.28 -11.40 11.71
C VAL A 31 -1.62 -10.81 12.14
N GLU A 32 -1.74 -9.48 12.12
CA GLU A 32 -2.93 -8.79 12.58
C GLU A 32 -3.11 -7.41 11.94
N ALA A 33 -4.35 -6.93 11.96
CA ALA A 33 -4.68 -5.56 11.59
C ALA A 33 -4.29 -4.61 12.73
N VAL A 34 -3.75 -3.44 12.37
CA VAL A 34 -3.33 -2.39 13.30
C VAL A 34 -4.28 -1.21 13.18
N ASN A 35 -4.69 -0.61 14.29
CA ASN A 35 -5.51 0.60 14.21
C ASN A 35 -4.67 1.79 13.73
N ARG A 36 -5.35 2.76 13.10
CA ARG A 36 -4.70 3.92 12.44
C ARG A 36 -4.19 5.00 13.39
N ASP A 37 -4.39 4.84 14.70
CA ASP A 37 -3.94 5.82 15.68
C ASP A 37 -2.44 5.65 16.02
N LEU A 38 -1.82 6.76 16.44
CA LEU A 38 -0.39 6.82 16.72
C LEU A 38 0.07 5.82 17.79
N ASP A 39 -0.78 5.53 18.78
CA ASP A 39 -0.43 4.64 19.88
C ASP A 39 -0.43 3.19 19.39
N SER A 40 -1.44 2.79 18.61
CA SER A 40 -1.50 1.46 17.98
C SER A 40 -0.35 1.22 16.99
N ILE A 41 0.02 2.22 16.19
CA ILE A 41 1.19 2.14 15.29
C ILE A 41 2.48 1.90 16.10
N LYS A 42 2.69 2.64 17.18
CA LYS A 42 3.87 2.48 18.04
C LYS A 42 3.87 1.13 18.75
N GLU A 43 2.72 0.67 19.24
CA GLU A 43 2.58 -0.63 19.88
C GLU A 43 2.94 -1.77 18.92
N ALA A 44 2.43 -1.70 17.68
CA ALA A 44 2.72 -2.68 16.65
C ALA A 44 4.22 -2.72 16.30
N LEU A 45 4.88 -1.57 16.14
CA LEU A 45 6.33 -1.49 15.89
C LEU A 45 7.19 -2.03 17.03
N ASN A 46 6.70 -1.97 18.27
CA ASN A 46 7.40 -2.54 19.43
C ASN A 46 7.21 -4.06 19.55
N SER A 47 6.14 -4.60 18.97
CA SER A 47 5.70 -5.99 19.16
C SER A 47 5.98 -6.88 17.95
N HIS A 48 6.14 -6.28 16.76
CA HIS A 48 6.30 -6.96 15.48
C HIS A 48 7.56 -6.50 14.74
N ASP A 49 7.92 -7.20 13.66
CA ASP A 49 9.15 -6.89 12.92
C ASP A 49 8.98 -5.65 12.05
N LYS A 50 7.80 -5.52 11.40
CA LYS A 50 7.40 -4.37 10.59
C LYS A 50 5.88 -4.25 10.52
N ILE A 51 5.41 -3.12 10.05
CA ILE A 51 4.01 -2.86 9.72
C ILE A 51 3.91 -2.35 8.29
N PHE A 52 2.83 -2.69 7.59
CA PHE A 52 2.41 -2.03 6.37
C PHE A 52 1.40 -0.94 6.71
N LEU A 53 1.64 0.26 6.18
CA LEU A 53 0.77 1.41 6.31
C LEU A 53 0.30 1.79 4.91
N GLU A 54 -0.95 1.47 4.58
CA GLU A 54 -1.54 1.89 3.31
C GLU A 54 -1.72 3.42 3.30
N ILE A 55 -1.36 4.04 2.18
CA ILE A 55 -1.43 5.48 1.94
C ILE A 55 -2.29 5.80 0.72
N GLY A 56 -2.53 4.84 -0.17
CA GLY A 56 -3.40 5.00 -1.32
C GLY A 56 -3.83 3.67 -1.90
N PHE A 57 -4.78 3.72 -2.82
CA PHE A 57 -5.46 2.55 -3.39
C PHE A 57 -5.19 2.47 -4.91
N TYR A 58 -5.35 1.31 -5.53
CA TYR A 58 -5.55 1.18 -6.98
C TYR A 58 -6.55 0.06 -7.27
N GLY A 59 -7.40 0.26 -8.29
CA GLY A 59 -8.43 -0.68 -8.68
C GLY A 59 -8.16 -1.21 -10.09
N TYR A 60 -7.79 -2.48 -10.20
CA TYR A 60 -7.65 -3.11 -11.51
C TYR A 60 -8.58 -4.33 -11.58
N ASP A 61 -9.86 -4.04 -11.83
CA ASP A 61 -10.91 -5.05 -11.87
C ASP A 61 -11.33 -5.38 -13.30
N ASP A 62 -11.07 -6.63 -13.68
CA ASP A 62 -11.45 -7.21 -14.98
C ASP A 62 -12.94 -7.57 -15.06
N GLU A 63 -13.66 -7.69 -13.94
CA GLU A 63 -15.06 -8.13 -13.91
C GLU A 63 -16.04 -7.05 -14.39
N TYR A 64 -15.68 -5.76 -14.26
CA TYR A 64 -16.58 -4.64 -14.57
C TYR A 64 -16.43 -4.04 -15.98
N TYR A 65 -15.59 -4.62 -16.85
CA TYR A 65 -15.31 -4.12 -18.22
C TYR A 65 -14.72 -2.70 -18.27
N ASP A 66 -14.21 -2.19 -17.16
CA ASP A 66 -13.52 -0.91 -17.11
C ASP A 66 -12.05 -1.09 -17.49
N GLU A 67 -11.47 -0.11 -18.20
CA GLU A 67 -10.03 -0.08 -18.45
C GLU A 67 -9.28 -0.06 -17.11
N PRO A 68 -8.09 -0.69 -16.98
CA PRO A 68 -7.28 -0.64 -15.76
C PRO A 68 -7.14 0.80 -15.26
N TYR A 69 -7.54 1.08 -14.02
CA TYR A 69 -7.47 2.42 -13.45
C TYR A 69 -6.66 2.44 -12.14
N PHE A 70 -5.46 3.02 -12.21
CA PHE A 70 -4.64 3.20 -11.00
C PHE A 70 -4.99 4.52 -10.34
N MET A 71 -5.94 4.51 -9.39
CA MET A 71 -6.46 5.72 -8.74
C MET A 71 -5.63 6.13 -7.51
N PHE A 72 -4.64 6.98 -7.70
CA PHE A 72 -3.77 7.44 -6.62
C PHE A 72 -4.43 8.47 -5.68
N ASP A 73 -5.43 9.18 -6.22
CA ASP A 73 -6.32 10.13 -5.54
C ASP A 73 -7.63 10.21 -6.33
N ALA A 74 -8.70 10.76 -5.76
CA ALA A 74 -10.03 10.88 -6.37
C ALA A 74 -10.05 11.58 -7.75
N ASN A 75 -8.96 12.28 -8.10
CA ASN A 75 -8.82 13.01 -9.36
C ASN A 75 -7.60 12.59 -10.20
N GLU A 76 -6.86 11.54 -9.81
CA GLU A 76 -5.64 11.14 -10.50
C GLU A 76 -5.64 9.64 -10.80
N SER A 77 -5.72 9.30 -12.10
CA SER A 77 -5.55 7.95 -12.61
C SER A 77 -4.40 7.87 -13.62
N ILE A 78 -3.80 6.67 -13.74
CA ILE A 78 -3.02 6.28 -14.92
C ILE A 78 -3.87 5.32 -15.72
N ASP A 79 -4.14 5.69 -16.96
CA ASP A 79 -4.91 4.90 -17.92
C ASP A 79 -3.98 4.35 -19.02
N ASP A 80 -4.49 3.42 -19.85
CA ASP A 80 -3.83 2.86 -21.04
C ASP A 80 -2.51 2.08 -20.81
N LEU A 81 -2.43 1.31 -19.72
CA LEU A 81 -1.31 0.40 -19.44
C LEU A 81 -1.42 -0.91 -20.25
N LYS A 82 -1.16 -0.85 -21.55
CA LYS A 82 -1.16 -2.01 -22.48
C LYS A 82 0.10 -2.88 -22.36
N ASP A 83 0.40 -3.39 -21.17
CA ASP A 83 1.53 -4.30 -20.92
C ASP A 83 1.13 -5.36 -19.89
N ASP A 84 1.15 -6.63 -20.29
CA ASP A 84 0.79 -7.81 -19.47
C ASP A 84 1.59 -7.86 -18.15
N TYR A 85 2.73 -7.18 -18.06
CA TYR A 85 3.47 -7.00 -16.80
C TYR A 85 2.58 -6.43 -15.68
N TYR A 86 1.61 -5.58 -16.00
CA TYR A 86 0.74 -4.95 -15.01
C TYR A 86 -0.41 -5.86 -14.53
N ASP A 87 -0.57 -7.06 -15.09
CA ASP A 87 -1.52 -8.07 -14.60
C ASP A 87 -1.23 -8.49 -13.15
N LYS A 88 -0.01 -8.28 -12.64
CA LYS A 88 0.30 -8.53 -11.21
C LYS A 88 -0.46 -7.62 -10.24
N TYR A 89 -0.99 -6.50 -10.73
CA TYR A 89 -1.83 -5.58 -9.95
C TYR A 89 -3.32 -5.86 -10.12
N LYS A 90 -3.68 -6.82 -10.97
CA LYS A 90 -5.04 -7.11 -11.44
C LYS A 90 -5.86 -7.86 -10.42
N PHE A 91 -6.56 -7.11 -9.58
CA PHE A 91 -7.45 -7.65 -8.57
C PHE A 91 -8.53 -6.62 -8.22
N MET A 92 -9.61 -7.10 -7.60
CA MET A 92 -10.79 -6.27 -7.26
C MET A 92 -10.42 -5.04 -6.44
N VAL A 93 -9.45 -5.19 -5.52
CA VAL A 93 -8.99 -4.12 -4.60
C VAL A 93 -7.47 -4.30 -4.38
N GLY A 94 -6.68 -3.23 -4.45
CA GLY A 94 -5.27 -3.24 -4.02
C GLY A 94 -4.85 -1.89 -3.44
N GLY A 95 -3.87 -1.89 -2.54
CA GLY A 95 -3.39 -0.67 -1.90
C GLY A 95 -1.88 -0.56 -1.96
N TYR A 96 -1.37 0.66 -1.87
CA TYR A 96 0.06 0.94 -1.79
C TYR A 96 0.39 1.80 -0.58
N GLY A 97 1.63 1.69 -0.14
CA GLY A 97 2.07 2.40 1.04
C GLY A 97 3.51 2.09 1.39
N ILE A 98 3.78 2.09 2.69
CA ILE A 98 5.11 1.88 3.23
C ILE A 98 5.13 0.71 4.21
N TYR A 99 6.18 -0.10 4.12
CA TYR A 99 6.63 -0.93 5.21
C TYR A 99 7.52 -0.10 6.14
N LEU A 100 7.18 -0.10 7.42
CA LEU A 100 7.95 0.55 8.46
C LEU A 100 8.42 -0.50 9.46
N ASP A 101 9.73 -0.63 9.64
CA ASP A 101 10.30 -1.55 10.62
C ASP A 101 10.57 -0.86 11.97
N LYS A 102 10.88 -1.67 13.00
CA LYS A 102 11.22 -1.19 14.35
C LYS A 102 12.42 -0.24 14.41
N ASP A 103 13.31 -0.32 13.43
CA ASP A 103 14.49 0.55 13.32
C ASP A 103 14.15 1.84 12.56
N LEU A 104 12.88 2.06 12.21
CA LEU A 104 12.40 3.17 11.41
C LEU A 104 12.99 3.21 9.99
N ASN A 105 13.37 2.05 9.45
CA ASN A 105 13.65 1.94 8.03
C ASN A 105 12.32 1.83 7.27
N VAL A 106 12.32 2.39 6.07
CA VAL A 106 11.13 2.49 5.25
C VAL A 106 11.39 1.85 3.90
N GLU A 107 10.45 1.00 3.50
CA GLU A 107 10.41 0.40 2.17
C GLU A 107 9.03 0.64 1.57
N TYR A 108 8.97 0.81 0.26
CA TYR A 108 7.69 0.98 -0.42
C TYR A 108 7.13 -0.39 -0.78
N GLY A 109 5.81 -0.54 -0.69
CA GLY A 109 5.13 -1.78 -1.01
C GLY A 109 3.69 -1.59 -1.45
N TYR A 110 3.07 -2.70 -1.77
CA TYR A 110 1.68 -2.77 -2.18
C TYR A 110 1.05 -4.09 -1.76
N TYR A 111 -0.28 -4.16 -1.83
CA TYR A 111 -1.02 -5.40 -1.68
C TYR A 111 -2.09 -5.52 -2.75
N THR A 112 -2.54 -6.74 -2.97
CA THR A 112 -3.68 -7.03 -3.85
C THR A 112 -4.61 -8.02 -3.18
N THR A 113 -5.91 -7.84 -3.37
CA THR A 113 -6.96 -8.66 -2.77
C THR A 113 -7.79 -9.33 -3.86
N GLU A 114 -7.60 -10.64 -4.02
CA GLU A 114 -8.40 -11.45 -4.94
C GLU A 114 -9.78 -11.74 -4.34
N ALA A 115 -10.85 -11.45 -5.08
CA ALA A 115 -12.19 -11.81 -4.66
C ALA A 115 -12.33 -13.34 -4.49
N PRO A 116 -13.02 -13.82 -3.44
CA PRO A 116 -13.21 -15.25 -3.29
C PRO A 116 -14.11 -15.77 -4.41
N ALA A 117 -13.85 -17.00 -4.89
CA ALA A 117 -14.59 -17.63 -5.99
C ALA A 117 -16.13 -17.70 -5.81
N CYS A 118 -16.63 -17.48 -4.60
CA CYS A 118 -18.06 -17.41 -4.27
C CYS A 118 -18.69 -16.01 -4.42
N GLY A 119 -17.91 -14.99 -4.82
CA GLY A 119 -18.36 -13.61 -5.04
C GLY A 119 -18.74 -12.84 -3.78
N HIS A 120 -18.55 -13.42 -2.59
CA HIS A 120 -18.90 -12.80 -1.30
C HIS A 120 -17.92 -13.25 -0.21
N GLY A 121 -17.25 -12.29 0.45
CA GLY A 121 -16.33 -12.55 1.57
C GLY A 121 -15.07 -11.69 1.49
N ALA A 122 -14.27 -11.71 2.57
CA ALA A 122 -12.92 -11.15 2.53
C ALA A 122 -12.09 -12.00 1.58
N GLY A 123 -11.53 -11.37 0.54
CA GLY A 123 -10.70 -12.02 -0.45
C GLY A 123 -9.38 -12.57 0.09
N TYR A 124 -8.53 -13.04 -0.82
CA TYR A 124 -7.15 -13.39 -0.49
C TYR A 124 -6.25 -12.17 -0.70
N THR A 125 -5.78 -11.59 0.40
CA THR A 125 -4.84 -10.45 0.38
C THR A 125 -3.41 -10.96 0.37
N GLU A 126 -2.64 -10.55 -0.64
CA GLU A 126 -1.20 -10.77 -0.72
C GLU A 126 -0.45 -9.44 -0.68
N PHE A 127 0.70 -9.42 0.01
CA PHE A 127 1.52 -8.25 0.27
C PHE A 127 2.87 -8.38 -0.43
N TYR A 128 3.34 -7.30 -1.05
CA TYR A 128 4.53 -7.27 -1.90
C TYR A 128 5.36 -6.02 -1.67
N ASP A 129 6.67 -6.13 -1.87
CA ASP A 129 7.56 -4.97 -1.94
C ASP A 129 7.81 -4.54 -3.40
N PHE A 130 8.24 -3.28 -3.59
CA PHE A 130 8.61 -2.76 -4.92
C PHE A 130 10.07 -3.09 -5.31
N LYS A 131 10.80 -3.89 -4.54
CA LYS A 131 12.19 -4.26 -4.90
C LYS A 131 12.21 -5.20 -6.09
N ASP A 132 11.21 -6.06 -6.20
CA ASP A 132 11.04 -6.98 -7.33
C ASP A 132 10.34 -6.36 -8.54
N ALA A 133 9.87 -5.11 -8.43
CA ALA A 133 9.28 -4.38 -9.54
C ALA A 133 10.35 -3.88 -10.53
N ARG A 134 10.00 -3.93 -11.82
CA ARG A 134 10.81 -3.48 -12.96
C ARG A 134 11.30 -2.03 -12.74
N ASP A 135 12.48 -1.72 -13.26
CA ASP A 135 13.08 -0.39 -13.07
C ASP A 135 12.26 0.74 -13.73
N ASP A 136 11.58 0.44 -14.84
CA ASP A 136 10.66 1.33 -15.59
C ASP A 136 9.17 1.03 -15.29
N ASP A 137 8.87 0.54 -14.08
CA ASP A 137 7.50 0.41 -13.59
C ASP A 137 6.92 1.80 -13.26
N ILE A 138 5.98 2.26 -14.09
CA ILE A 138 5.42 3.61 -13.99
C ILE A 138 4.57 3.77 -12.71
N ILE A 139 3.92 2.70 -12.24
CA ILE A 139 3.13 2.73 -11.00
C ILE A 139 4.06 2.91 -9.80
N LYS A 140 5.17 2.16 -9.77
CA LYS A 140 6.23 2.33 -8.76
C LYS A 140 6.76 3.77 -8.77
N GLU A 141 7.12 4.30 -9.95
CA GLU A 141 7.63 5.67 -10.08
C GLU A 141 6.62 6.70 -9.53
N LYS A 142 5.34 6.54 -9.87
CA LYS A 142 4.27 7.42 -9.42
C LYS A 142 4.07 7.39 -7.91
N ILE A 143 4.02 6.20 -7.31
CA ILE A 143 3.89 6.01 -5.86
C ILE A 143 5.06 6.64 -5.13
N TYR A 144 6.28 6.42 -5.61
CA TYR A 144 7.49 6.99 -5.02
C TYR A 144 7.43 8.52 -5.08
N SER A 145 7.05 9.09 -6.22
CA SER A 145 6.89 10.54 -6.37
C SER A 145 5.83 11.11 -5.42
N LEU A 146 4.69 10.44 -5.26
CA LEU A 146 3.62 10.88 -4.35
C LEU A 146 4.10 10.87 -2.91
N LEU A 147 4.68 9.77 -2.47
CA LEU A 147 5.17 9.63 -1.09
C LEU A 147 6.34 10.59 -0.81
N ASP A 148 7.26 10.78 -1.75
CA ASP A 148 8.38 11.73 -1.60
C ASP A 148 7.92 13.19 -1.55
N SER A 149 6.85 13.54 -2.27
CA SER A 149 6.25 14.88 -2.25
C SER A 149 5.28 15.11 -1.09
N SER A 150 4.90 14.06 -0.37
CA SER A 150 3.83 14.11 0.63
C SER A 150 4.21 14.91 1.89
N GLY A 151 5.49 15.13 2.13
CA GLY A 151 6.00 15.80 3.35
C GLY A 151 6.12 14.88 4.57
N ILE A 152 5.90 13.56 4.43
CA ILE A 152 6.11 12.58 5.51
C ILE A 152 7.59 12.39 5.90
N TRP A 153 8.52 12.94 5.12
CA TRP A 153 9.96 12.79 5.30
C TRP A 153 10.58 13.99 6.01
N LYS A 154 11.47 13.74 6.97
CA LYS A 154 12.31 14.73 7.66
C LYS A 154 13.71 14.86 7.05
#